data_AF-A0A6L6E0S0-F1
#
_entry.id   AF-A0A6L6E0S0-F1
#
_cell.length_a   1.000
_cell.length_b   1.000
_cell.length_c   1.000
_cell.angle_alpha   90.00
_cell.angle_beta   90.00
_cell.angle_gamma   90.00
#
_symmetry.space_group_name_H-M   'P 1'
#
loop_
_entity.id
_entity.type
_entity.pdbx_description
1 polymer ?
#
loop_
_entity_poly.entity_id
_entity_poly.type
_entity_poly.pdbx_seq_one_letter_code
_entity_poly.pdbx_strand_id
1 'polypeptide(L)'
;MTNEQTTAAFFDLDRTLIAGSSAFVFGRAAYDAGLIRPSDFAVDAIAALKFRLFGSSDTSSRNVRERILEAAGGATQSDLLALNEVVLPELLGLIRPEARALIEQHRNAGRETWIVSASPIEIVEPLAVALEMT
;
A
#
# COMPACT_ATOMS: atom_id res chain seq x y z
N MET A 1 -27.57 8.60 -28.97
CA MET A 1 -26.97 8.45 -27.63
C MET A 1 -25.55 7.97 -27.85
N THR A 2 -24.57 8.86 -27.73
CA THR A 2 -23.17 8.45 -27.70
C THR A 2 -23.00 7.56 -26.49
N ASN A 3 -22.50 6.35 -26.72
CA ASN A 3 -22.14 5.44 -25.64
C ASN A 3 -20.92 6.07 -24.95
N GLU A 4 -21.15 6.92 -23.95
CA GLU A 4 -20.10 7.48 -23.11
C GLU A 4 -19.42 6.29 -22.43
N GLN A 5 -18.31 5.81 -23.01
CA GLN A 5 -17.52 4.76 -22.40
C GLN A 5 -16.87 5.34 -21.14
N THR A 6 -17.48 5.06 -19.99
CA THR A 6 -16.86 5.33 -18.69
C THR A 6 -15.55 4.56 -18.62
N THR A 7 -14.43 5.29 -18.56
CA THR A 7 -13.08 4.74 -18.48
C THR A 7 -12.43 5.16 -17.18
N ALA A 8 -11.61 4.28 -16.61
CA ALA A 8 -10.86 4.51 -15.38
C ALA A 8 -9.39 4.13 -15.58
N ALA A 9 -8.51 4.64 -14.71
CA ALA A 9 -7.11 4.27 -14.66
C ALA A 9 -6.78 3.58 -13.34
N PHE A 10 -6.01 2.50 -13.42
CA PHE A 10 -5.60 1.70 -12.27
C PHE A 10 -4.09 1.76 -12.18
N PHE A 11 -3.59 2.09 -10.99
CA PHE A 11 -2.16 2.24 -10.73
C PHE A 11 -1.73 1.27 -9.65
N ASP A 12 -0.68 0.49 -9.92
CA ASP A 12 0.04 -0.19 -8.85
C ASP A 12 0.81 0.83 -8.01
N LEU A 13 1.11 0.50 -6.75
CA LEU A 13 1.81 1.41 -5.82
C LEU A 13 3.33 1.25 -5.93
N ASP A 14 3.86 0.11 -5.50
CA ASP A 14 5.29 -0.12 -5.30
C ASP A 14 6.04 -0.18 -6.63
N ARG A 15 7.09 0.63 -6.77
CA ARG A 15 7.86 0.81 -8.02
C ARG A 15 7.03 1.28 -9.22
N THR A 16 5.81 1.76 -8.99
CA THR A 16 4.91 2.28 -10.02
C THR A 16 4.51 3.72 -9.69
N LEU A 17 3.67 3.95 -8.66
CA LEU A 17 3.39 5.30 -8.17
C LEU A 17 4.57 5.88 -7.38
N ILE A 18 5.19 5.07 -6.52
CA ILE A 18 6.34 5.48 -5.71
C ILE A 18 7.64 4.86 -6.22
N ALA A 19 8.75 5.56 -6.02
CA ALA A 19 10.08 5.01 -6.12
C ALA A 19 10.37 4.16 -4.87
N GLY A 20 10.31 2.84 -5.00
CA GLY A 20 10.67 1.90 -3.91
C GLY A 20 9.50 1.06 -3.44
N SER A 21 9.50 0.71 -2.15
CA SER A 21 8.50 -0.16 -1.53
C SER A 21 7.89 0.47 -0.30
N SER A 22 6.57 0.59 -0.30
CA SER A 22 5.75 1.09 0.81
C SER A 22 5.85 0.21 2.04
N ALA A 23 5.90 -1.12 1.85
CA ALA A 23 6.09 -2.07 2.93
C ALA A 23 7.43 -1.88 3.66
N PHE A 24 8.50 -1.50 2.94
CA PHE A 24 9.79 -1.21 3.54
C PHE A 24 9.75 0.05 4.41
N VAL A 25 9.17 1.14 3.89
CA VAL A 25 9.02 2.40 4.64
C VAL A 25 8.19 2.17 5.90
N PHE A 26 7.06 1.48 5.77
CA PHE A 26 6.19 1.16 6.89
C PHE A 26 6.86 0.23 7.91
N GLY A 27 7.52 -0.84 7.45
CA GLY A 27 8.23 -1.77 8.31
C GLY A 27 9.36 -1.10 9.11
N ARG A 28 10.08 -0.15 8.49
CA ARG A 28 11.08 0.66 9.20
C ARG A 28 10.44 1.54 10.27
N ALA A 29 9.36 2.26 9.94
CA ALA A 29 8.66 3.09 10.91
C ALA A 29 8.09 2.27 12.09
N ALA A 30 7.53 1.09 11.82
CA ALA A 30 7.03 0.19 12.85
C ALA A 30 8.15 -0.35 13.74
N TYR A 31 9.31 -0.67 13.17
CA TYR A 31 10.50 -1.05 13.92
C TYR A 31 11.02 0.08 14.81
N ASP A 32 11.13 1.29 14.27
CA ASP A 32 11.60 2.47 15.01
C ASP A 32 10.64 2.85 16.15
N ALA A 33 9.34 2.60 15.98
CA ALA A 33 8.31 2.76 17.01
C ALA A 33 8.28 1.61 18.04
N GLY A 34 9.12 0.57 17.89
CA GLY A 34 9.16 -0.59 18.77
C GLY A 34 7.95 -1.53 18.65
N LEU A 35 7.13 -1.37 17.61
CA LEU A 35 5.92 -2.15 17.37
C LEU A 35 6.22 -3.53 16.76
N ILE A 36 7.40 -3.73 16.17
CA ILE A 36 7.80 -5.00 15.56
C ILE A 36 9.22 -5.36 16.01
N ARG A 37 9.45 -6.62 16.41
CA ARG A 37 10.80 -7.13 16.66
C ARG A 37 11.47 -7.57 15.35
N PRO A 38 12.79 -7.41 15.17
CA PRO A 38 13.50 -7.81 13.94
C PRO A 38 13.29 -9.28 13.53
N SER A 39 13.08 -10.17 14.51
CA SER A 39 12.82 -11.59 14.29
C SER A 39 11.49 -11.87 13.59
N ASP A 40 10.49 -11.03 13.83
CA ASP A 40 9.10 -11.28 13.43
C ASP A 40 8.88 -10.76 12.00
N PHE A 41 9.51 -9.63 11.67
CA PHE A 41 9.53 -9.05 10.31
C PHE A 41 10.17 -9.98 9.27
N ALA A 42 11.22 -10.74 9.64
CA ALA A 42 11.90 -11.63 8.70
C ALA A 42 11.01 -12.80 8.23
N VAL A 43 10.18 -13.34 9.13
CA VAL A 43 9.29 -14.47 8.83
C VAL A 43 8.14 -14.02 7.93
N ASP A 44 7.55 -12.86 8.22
CA ASP A 44 6.43 -12.33 7.45
C ASP A 44 6.84 -11.78 6.10
N ALA A 45 8.00 -11.11 6.02
CA ALA A 45 8.56 -10.67 4.74
C ALA A 45 8.84 -11.87 3.82
N ILE A 46 9.33 -13.00 4.37
CA ILE A 46 9.53 -14.24 3.63
C ILE A 46 8.19 -14.85 3.22
N ALA A 47 7.15 -14.83 4.06
CA ALA A 47 5.83 -15.36 3.75
C ALA A 47 5.11 -14.52 2.68
N ALA A 48 5.18 -13.19 2.77
CA ALA A 48 4.64 -12.25 1.79
C ALA A 48 5.39 -12.35 0.45
N LEU A 49 6.72 -12.48 0.49
CA LEU A 49 7.53 -12.71 -0.70
C LEU A 49 7.21 -14.08 -1.35
N LYS A 50 7.02 -15.13 -0.55
CA LYS A 50 6.57 -16.45 -1.04
C LYS A 50 5.17 -16.38 -1.66
N PHE A 51 4.22 -15.68 -1.04
CA PHE A 51 2.88 -15.49 -1.60
C PHE A 51 2.94 -14.75 -2.95
N ARG A 52 3.80 -13.72 -3.04
CA ARG A 52 4.01 -12.92 -4.25
C ARG A 52 4.75 -13.67 -5.36
N LEU A 53 5.60 -14.65 -5.02
CA LEU A 53 6.36 -15.46 -5.98
C LEU A 53 5.61 -16.72 -6.45
N PHE A 54 4.78 -17.34 -5.61
CA PHE A 54 4.18 -18.64 -5.91
C PHE A 54 2.67 -18.60 -6.20
N GLY A 55 1.97 -17.50 -5.91
CA GLY A 55 0.52 -17.38 -6.13
C GLY A 55 -0.29 -18.27 -5.18
N SER A 56 -1.53 -17.87 -4.87
CA SER A 56 -2.38 -18.62 -3.96
C SER A 56 -2.81 -19.98 -4.54
N SER A 57 -2.60 -21.08 -3.81
CA SER A 57 -3.62 -22.13 -3.79
C SER A 57 -4.78 -21.61 -2.94
N ASP A 58 -5.98 -21.63 -3.52
CA ASP A 58 -7.23 -21.13 -2.96
C ASP A 58 -7.40 -21.45 -1.45
N THR A 59 -8.07 -20.54 -0.72
CA THR A 59 -8.38 -20.50 0.73
C THR A 59 -7.41 -19.74 1.67
N SER A 60 -7.29 -18.41 1.56
CA SER A 60 -6.67 -17.63 2.67
C SER A 60 -6.85 -16.10 2.70
N SER A 61 -7.80 -15.48 1.99
CA SER A 61 -7.86 -14.00 1.98
C SER A 61 -8.23 -13.37 3.34
N ARG A 62 -8.99 -14.06 4.19
CA ARG A 62 -9.30 -13.60 5.56
C ARG A 62 -8.13 -13.71 6.54
N ASN A 63 -7.14 -14.58 6.27
CA ASN A 63 -6.13 -14.94 7.26
C ASN A 63 -4.85 -14.09 7.18
N VAL A 64 -4.64 -13.27 6.14
CA VAL A 64 -3.39 -12.52 6.00
C VAL A 64 -3.32 -11.35 6.97
N ARG A 65 -4.42 -10.60 7.13
CA ARG A 65 -4.51 -9.49 8.09
C ARG A 65 -4.33 -9.97 9.54
N GLU A 66 -5.02 -11.05 9.91
CA GLU A 66 -4.92 -11.65 11.24
C GLU A 66 -3.53 -12.23 11.50
N ARG A 67 -2.91 -12.87 10.51
CA ARG A 67 -1.54 -13.38 10.64
C ARG A 67 -0.50 -12.28 10.77
N ILE A 68 -0.68 -11.14 10.10
CA ILE A 68 0.17 -9.96 10.26
C ILE A 68 -0.02 -9.34 11.66
N LEU A 69 -1.26 -9.31 12.18
CA LEU A 69 -1.54 -8.83 13.54
C LEU A 69 -1.00 -9.77 14.64
N GLU A 70 -1.09 -11.09 14.44
CA GLU A 70 -0.51 -12.09 15.34
C GLU A 70 1.02 -12.07 15.30
N ALA A 71 1.62 -11.89 14.12
CA ALA A 71 3.06 -11.81 13.97
C ALA A 71 3.64 -10.44 14.38
N ALA A 72 2.84 -9.37 14.37
CA ALA A 72 3.19 -8.08 14.96
C ALA A 72 3.13 -8.06 16.50
N GLY A 73 2.97 -9.21 17.16
CA GLY A 73 3.21 -9.35 18.60
C GLY A 73 2.39 -8.41 19.49
N GLY A 74 1.16 -8.04 19.09
CA GLY A 74 0.25 -7.23 19.89
C GLY A 74 0.00 -5.80 19.38
N ALA A 75 0.51 -5.40 18.23
CA ALA A 75 0.14 -4.13 17.61
C ALA A 75 -1.34 -4.12 17.19
N THR A 76 -2.05 -3.07 17.59
CA THR A 76 -3.46 -2.84 17.22
C THR A 76 -3.54 -2.11 15.88
N GLN A 77 -4.71 -2.15 15.22
CA GLN A 77 -4.93 -1.34 14.02
C GLN A 77 -4.71 0.16 14.28
N SER A 78 -5.03 0.65 15.48
CA SER A 78 -4.75 2.03 15.90
C SER A 78 -3.25 2.34 15.94
N ASP A 79 -2.41 1.40 16.39
CA ASP A 79 -0.96 1.60 16.42
C ASP A 79 -0.40 1.70 14.99
N LEU A 80 -0.92 0.88 14.07
CA LEU A 80 -0.56 0.92 12.65
C LEU A 80 -1.01 2.23 11.99
N LEU A 81 -2.19 2.74 12.33
CA LEU A 81 -2.68 4.02 11.82
C LEU A 81 -1.86 5.20 12.36
N ALA A 82 -1.38 5.13 13.61
CA ALA A 82 -0.53 6.17 14.18
C ALA A 82 0.82 6.32 13.42
N LEU A 83 1.33 5.23 12.83
CA LEU A 83 2.54 5.30 11.99
C LEU A 83 2.36 6.15 10.73
N ASN A 84 1.13 6.39 10.28
CA ASN A 84 0.89 7.18 9.07
C ASN A 84 1.38 8.63 9.19
N GLU A 85 1.48 9.19 10.40
CA GLU A 85 2.07 10.52 10.61
C GLU A 85 3.52 10.60 10.12
N VAL A 86 4.26 9.49 10.19
CA VAL A 86 5.66 9.38 9.75
C VAL A 86 5.74 8.80 8.34
N VAL A 87 4.97 7.76 8.05
CA VAL A 87 5.04 7.00 6.80
C VAL A 87 4.49 7.81 5.61
N LEU A 88 3.34 8.47 5.76
CA LEU A 88 2.67 9.12 4.64
C LEU A 88 3.52 10.25 4.01
N PRO A 89 4.13 11.19 4.77
CA PRO A 89 4.99 12.21 4.20
C PRO A 89 6.18 11.64 3.41
N GLU A 90 6.77 10.55 3.91
CA GLU A 90 7.87 9.88 3.22
C GLU A 90 7.40 9.25 1.91
N LEU A 91 6.28 8.53 1.91
CA LEU A 91 5.71 7.94 0.69
C LEU A 91 5.34 9.01 -0.35
N LEU A 92 4.78 10.14 0.09
CA LEU A 92 4.50 11.27 -0.78
C LEU A 92 5.78 11.83 -1.41
N GLY A 93 6.87 11.90 -0.64
CA GLY A 93 8.19 12.29 -1.15
C GLY A 93 8.80 11.29 -2.14
N LEU A 94 8.34 10.03 -2.15
CA LEU A 94 8.76 9.00 -3.10
C LEU A 94 7.88 8.94 -4.35
N ILE A 95 6.78 9.71 -4.44
CA ILE A 95 5.93 9.68 -5.63
C ILE A 95 6.74 10.11 -6.86
N ARG A 96 6.71 9.25 -7.89
CA ARG A 96 7.42 9.51 -9.14
C ARG A 96 6.75 10.71 -9.85
N PRO A 97 7.51 11.71 -10.32
CA PRO A 97 6.93 12.87 -11.01
C PRO A 97 6.09 12.48 -12.24
N GLU A 98 6.46 11.42 -12.96
CA GLU A 98 5.70 10.97 -14.12
C GLU A 98 4.38 10.30 -13.71
N ALA A 99 4.36 9.62 -12.55
CA ALA A 99 3.13 9.05 -12.01
C ALA A 99 2.14 10.15 -11.61
N ARG A 100 2.63 11.23 -10.98
CA ARG A 100 1.84 12.43 -10.69
C ARG A 100 1.19 13.01 -11.95
N ALA A 101 2.00 13.23 -12.98
CA ALA A 101 1.53 13.78 -14.25
C ALA A 101 0.47 12.89 -14.93
N LEU A 102 0.64 11.57 -14.88
CA LEU A 102 -0.34 10.62 -15.42
C LEU A 102 -1.66 10.64 -14.64
N ILE A 103 -1.62 10.65 -13.30
CA ILE A 103 -2.83 10.80 -12.47
C ILE A 103 -3.59 12.07 -12.87
N GLU A 104 -2.89 13.21 -12.93
CA GLU A 104 -3.48 14.50 -13.32
C GLU A 104 -4.07 14.45 -14.73
N GLN A 105 -3.38 13.82 -15.69
CA GLN A 105 -3.87 13.64 -17.05
C GLN A 105 -5.20 12.87 -17.08
N HIS A 106 -5.30 11.76 -16.35
CA HIS A 106 -6.52 10.96 -16.28
C HIS A 106 -7.66 11.71 -15.60
N ARG A 107 -7.35 12.42 -14.51
CA ARG A 107 -8.32 13.26 -13.80
C ARG A 107 -8.86 14.39 -14.68
N ASN A 108 -7.98 15.08 -15.41
CA ASN A 108 -8.36 16.13 -16.35
C ASN A 108 -9.22 15.61 -17.52
N ALA A 109 -9.09 14.31 -17.83
CA ALA A 109 -9.95 13.63 -18.81
C ALA A 109 -11.28 13.12 -18.21
N GLY A 110 -11.59 13.45 -16.95
CA GLY A 110 -12.82 13.02 -16.27
C GLY A 110 -12.86 11.54 -15.90
N ARG A 111 -11.69 10.88 -15.82
CA ARG A 111 -11.60 9.46 -15.46
C ARG A 111 -11.32 9.30 -13.98
N GLU A 112 -11.92 8.28 -13.38
CA GLU A 112 -11.52 7.84 -12.04
C GLU A 112 -10.11 7.27 -12.06
N THR A 113 -9.39 7.43 -10.96
CA THR A 113 -8.03 6.94 -10.78
C THR A 113 -7.95 6.15 -9.50
N TRP A 114 -7.63 4.87 -9.60
CA TRP A 114 -7.65 3.92 -8.49
C TRP A 114 -6.25 3.38 -8.19
N ILE A 115 -5.95 3.14 -6.92
CA ILE A 115 -4.75 2.37 -6.52
C ILE A 115 -5.13 0.89 -6.37
N VAL A 116 -4.39 0.00 -7.03
CA VAL A 116 -4.53 -1.44 -6.89
C VAL A 116 -3.21 -2.01 -6.40
N SER A 117 -3.13 -2.40 -5.13
CA SER A 117 -1.87 -2.83 -4.51
C SER A 117 -2.04 -4.02 -3.57
N ALA A 118 -0.94 -4.76 -3.39
CA ALA A 118 -0.80 -5.77 -2.35
C ALA A 118 -0.37 -5.18 -0.99
N SER A 119 -0.08 -3.88 -0.92
CA SER A 119 0.22 -3.19 0.33
C SER A 119 -1.02 -3.09 1.22
N PRO A 120 -0.86 -3.08 2.56
CA PRO A 120 -1.97 -2.90 3.50
C PRO A 120 -2.84 -1.67 3.20
N ILE A 121 -4.15 -1.80 3.40
CA ILE A 121 -5.11 -0.72 3.14
C ILE A 121 -4.83 0.51 4.01
N GLU A 122 -4.31 0.30 5.22
CA GLU A 122 -3.89 1.34 6.14
C GLU A 122 -2.78 2.26 5.59
N ILE A 123 -2.05 1.81 4.56
CA ILE A 123 -1.06 2.60 3.80
C ILE A 123 -1.68 3.16 2.52
N VAL A 124 -2.43 2.32 1.80
CA VAL A 124 -2.96 2.64 0.47
C VAL A 124 -4.02 3.74 0.56
N GLU A 125 -4.95 3.66 1.52
CA GLU A 125 -6.06 4.59 1.65
C GLU A 125 -5.61 6.04 1.98
N PRO A 126 -4.75 6.30 2.99
CA PRO A 126 -4.25 7.64 3.23
C PRO A 126 -3.48 8.23 2.05
N LEU A 127 -2.73 7.39 1.34
CA LEU A 127 -2.01 7.82 0.15
C LEU A 127 -2.97 8.16 -0.99
N ALA A 128 -3.96 7.33 -1.27
CA ALA A 128 -4.99 7.60 -2.29
C ALA A 128 -5.70 8.93 -2.02
N VAL A 129 -6.11 9.18 -0.77
CA VAL A 129 -6.72 10.44 -0.34
C VAL A 129 -5.77 11.62 -0.58
N ALA A 130 -4.49 11.51 -0.19
CA ALA A 130 -3.50 12.56 -0.40
C ALA A 130 -3.16 12.81 -1.89
N LEU A 131 -3.42 11.83 -2.76
CA LEU A 131 -3.25 11.96 -4.21
C LEU A 131 -4.52 12.39 -4.93
N GLU A 132 -5.62 12.63 -4.21
CA GLU A 132 -6.96 12.91 -4.77
C GLU A 132 -7.44 11.79 -5.72
N MET A 133 -7.09 10.55 -5.39
CA MET A 133 -7.52 9.34 -6.09
C MET A 133 -8.83 8.78 -5.49
N THR A 134 -9.53 7.97 -6.29
CA THR A 134 -10.74 7.24 -5.89
C THR A 134 -10.38 5.95 -5.17
#